data_AF-A0A1M6L6P0-F1
#
_entry.id   AF-A0A1M6L6P0-F1
#
_cell.length_a   1.000
_cell.length_b   1.000
_cell.length_c   1.000
_cell.angle_alpha   90.00
_cell.angle_beta   90.00
_cell.angle_gamma   90.00
#
_symmetry.space_group_name_H-M   'P 1'
#
loop_
_entity.id
_entity.type
_entity.pdbx_description
1 polymer ?
#
loop_
_entity_poly.entity_id
_entity_poly.type
_entity_poly.pdbx_seq_one_letter_code
_entity_poly.pdbx_strand_id
1 'polypeptide(L)' 'MFDRDKIATLINKRVNRVLQYAEASLPQSQFRAFRKLVLDEFGDNGMAKDLNKMGRNGQE' A
#
# COMPACT_ATOMS: atom_id res chain seq x y z
N MET A 1 4.14 -19.15 8.93
CA MET A 1 3.31 -18.60 7.83
C MET A 1 2.90 -17.19 8.23
N PHE A 2 3.26 -16.18 7.45
CA PHE A 2 2.82 -14.81 7.74
C PHE A 2 1.40 -14.62 7.23
N ASP A 3 0.57 -13.99 8.06
CA ASP A 3 -0.82 -13.69 7.74
C ASP A 3 -0.87 -12.46 6.83
N ARG A 4 -1.26 -12.68 5.57
CA ARG A 4 -1.35 -11.65 4.53
C ARG A 4 -2.25 -10.50 4.95
N ASP A 5 -3.37 -10.79 5.58
CA ASP A 5 -4.36 -9.79 5.96
C ASP A 5 -3.83 -8.93 7.12
N LYS A 6 -3.08 -9.53 8.04
CA LYS A 6 -2.35 -8.78 9.08
C LYS A 6 -1.28 -7.88 8.51
N ILE A 7 -0.50 -8.35 7.53
CA ILE A 7 0.52 -7.52 6.86
C ILE A 7 -0.14 -6.34 6.13
N ALA A 8 -1.18 -6.61 5.34
CA ALA A 8 -1.92 -5.57 4.62
C ALA A 8 -2.50 -4.52 5.58
N THR A 9 -3.04 -4.95 6.71
CA THR A 9 -3.56 -4.04 7.75
C THR A 9 -2.48 -3.12 8.33
N LEU A 10 -1.31 -3.68 8.66
CA LEU A 10 -0.19 -2.91 9.20
C LEU A 10 0.31 -1.86 8.21
N ILE A 11 0.34 -2.21 6.92
CA ILE A 11 0.83 -1.33 5.86
C ILE A 11 -0.19 -0.25 5.52
N ASN A 12 -1.48 -0.58 5.45
CA ASN A 12 -2.54 0.41 5.26
C ASN A 12 -2.50 1.50 6.34
N LYS A 13 -2.20 1.15 7.60
CA LYS A 13 -2.01 2.14 8.67
C LYS A 13 -0.83 3.10 8.40
N ARG A 14 0.24 2.62 7.76
CA ARG A 14 1.41 3.46 7.40
C ARG A 14 1.14 4.29 6.16
N VAL A 15 0.50 3.71 5.14
CA VAL A 15 0.07 4.42 3.92
C VAL A 15 -0.80 5.62 4.28
N ASN A 16 -1.78 5.46 5.18
CA ASN A 16 -2.61 6.58 5.61
C ASN A 16 -1.80 7.72 6.24
N ARG A 17 -0.78 7.43 7.05
CA ARG A 17 0.10 8.47 7.61
C ARG A 17 0.92 9.18 6.53
N VAL A 18 1.45 8.43 5.57
CA VAL A 18 2.19 9.01 4.43
C VAL A 18 1.29 9.93 3.60
N LEU A 19 0.05 9.52 3.34
CA LEU A 19 -0.94 10.36 2.67
C LEU A 19 -1.25 11.63 3.46
N GLN A 20 -1.36 11.55 4.78
CA GLN A 20 -1.55 12.74 5.63
C GLN A 20 -0.36 13.70 5.56
N TYR A 21 0.87 13.19 5.60
CA TYR A 21 2.07 14.04 5.44
C TYR A 21 2.12 14.69 4.05
N ALA A 22 1.74 13.95 3.01
CA ALA A 22 1.67 14.48 1.64
C ALA A 22 0.57 15.54 1.50
N GLU A 23 -0.60 15.33 2.08
CA GLU A 23 -1.70 16.30 2.08
C GLU A 23 -1.31 17.61 2.78
N ALA A 24 -0.54 17.52 3.87
CA ALA A 24 -0.06 18.69 4.61
C ALA A 24 1.05 19.47 3.88
N SER A 25 1.70 18.88 2.87
CA SER A 25 2.89 19.45 2.23
C SER A 25 2.74 19.75 0.73
N LEU A 26 1.74 19.19 0.06
CA LEU A 26 1.55 19.31 -1.38
C LEU A 26 0.36 20.19 -1.75
N PRO A 27 0.44 20.94 -2.86
CA PRO A 27 -0.73 21.53 -3.49
C PRO A 27 -1.77 20.45 -3.85
N GLN A 28 -3.05 20.79 -3.79
CA GLN A 28 -4.13 19.80 -3.93
C GLN A 28 -4.11 19.00 -5.24
N SER A 29 -3.69 19.61 -6.35
CA SER A 29 -3.51 18.91 -7.64
C SER A 29 -2.42 17.84 -7.58
N GLN A 30 -1.30 18.14 -6.91
CA GLN A 30 -0.19 17.22 -6.72
C GLN A 30 -0.53 16.13 -5.71
N PHE A 31 -1.21 16.48 -4.61
CA PHE A 31 -1.70 15.51 -3.64
C PHE A 31 -2.63 14.47 -4.29
N ARG A 32 -3.55 14.91 -5.16
CA ARG A 32 -4.46 13.98 -5.85
C ARG A 32 -3.71 12.96 -6.71
N ALA A 33 -2.68 13.41 -7.44
CA ALA A 33 -1.83 12.53 -8.23
C ALA A 33 -1.02 11.58 -7.35
N PHE A 34 -0.38 12.12 -6.29
CA PHE A 34 0.40 11.35 -5.32
C PHE A 34 -0.44 10.26 -4.65
N ARG A 35 -1.63 10.62 -4.15
CA ARG A 35 -2.56 9.68 -3.52
C ARG A 35 -2.94 8.54 -4.44
N LYS A 36 -3.19 8.82 -5.73
CA LYS A 36 -3.53 7.78 -6.71
C LYS A 36 -2.38 6.78 -6.87
N LEU A 37 -1.15 7.27 -7.04
CA LEU A 37 0.03 6.43 -7.20
C LEU A 37 0.29 5.57 -5.97
N VAL A 38 0.24 6.16 -4.77
CA VAL A 38 0.44 5.43 -3.52
C VAL A 38 -0.62 4.35 -3.31
N LEU A 39 -1.89 4.65 -3.57
CA LEU A 39 -2.95 3.64 -3.41
C LEU A 39 -2.86 2.52 -4.44
N ASP A 40 -2.36 2.79 -5.65
CA ASP A 40 -2.14 1.75 -6.67
C ASP A 40 -0.97 0.84 -6.28
N GLU A 41 0.15 1.44 -5.84
CA GLU A 41 1.36 0.72 -5.40
C GLU A 41 1.11 -0.18 -4.18
N PHE A 42 0.40 0.33 -3.17
CA PHE A 42 0.14 -0.41 -1.93
C PHE A 42 -1.20 -1.15 -1.91
N GLY A 43 -2.00 -1.01 -2.96
CA GLY A 43 -3.30 -1.67 -3.12
C GLY A 43 -3.23 -3.03 -3.79
N ASP A 44 -4.33 -3.40 -4.44
CA ASP A 44 -4.51 -4.73 -5.03
C ASP A 44 -3.58 -5.00 -6.24
N ASN A 45 -3.20 -3.94 -6.96
CA ASN A 45 -2.39 -4.05 -8.16
C ASN A 45 -0.89 -4.21 -7.88
N GLY A 46 -0.38 -3.60 -6.81
CA GLY A 46 1.01 -3.71 -6.39
C GLY A 46 1.17 -4.70 -5.24
N MET A 47 1.29 -4.18 -4.02
CA MET A 47 1.73 -4.95 -2.87
C MET A 47 0.87 -6.18 -2.56
N ALA A 48 -0.45 -6.08 -2.66
CA ALA A 48 -1.31 -7.22 -2.35
C ALA A 48 -1.10 -8.38 -3.32
N LYS A 49 -0.75 -8.08 -4.58
CA LYS A 49 -0.41 -9.08 -5.61
C LYS A 49 0.93 -9.76 -5.32
N ASP A 50 1.92 -9.01 -4.85
CA ASP A 50 3.22 -9.57 -4.50
C ASP A 50 3.17 -10.43 -3.23
N LEU A 51 2.38 -10.03 -2.23
CA LEU A 51 2.10 -10.88 -1.06
C LEU A 51 1.43 -12.20 -1.45
N ASN A 52 0.50 -12.17 -2.42
CA ASN A 52 -0.13 -13.38 -2.95
C ASN A 52 0.86 -14.32 -3.63
N LYS A 53 1.83 -13.78 -4.38
CA LYS A 53 2.89 -14.60 -5.00
C LYS A 53 3.78 -15.25 -3.94
N MET A 54 4.22 -14.50 -2.94
CA MET A 54 5.07 -15.04 -1.86
C MET A 54 4.36 -16.14 -1.06
N GLY A 55 3.07 -15.98 -0.78
CA GLY A 55 2.29 -17.01 -0.09
C GLY A 55 2.11 -18.30 -0.89
N ARG A 56 2.15 -18.23 -2.23
CA ARG A 56 2.04 -19.40 -3.12
C ARG A 56 3.38 -20.12 -3.31
N ASN A 57 4.50 -19.39 -3.40
CA ASN A 57 5.82 -19.95 -3.66
C ASN A 57 6.48 -20.62 -2.44
N GLY A 58 5.87 -20.52 -1.25
CA GLY A 58 6.33 -21.22 -0.03
C GLY A 58 5.72 -22.61 0.17
N GLN A 59 5.04 -23.15 -0.84
CA GLN A 59 4.40 -24.49 -0.82
C GLN A 59 5.04 -25.49 -1.80
N GLU A 60 6.19 -25.17 -2.41
CA GLU A 60 7.00 -26.09 -3.22
C GLU A 60 8.24 -26.57 -2.45
#